data_AF-A0A4V2F5L1-F1
#
_entry.id   AF-A0A4V2F5L1-F1
#
_cell.length_a   1.000
_cell.length_b   1.000
_cell.length_c   1.000
_cell.angle_alpha   90.00
_cell.angle_beta   90.00
_cell.angle_gamma   90.00
#
_symmetry.space_group_name_H-M   'P 1'
#
loop_
_entity.id
_entity.type
_entity.pdbx_description
1 polymer ?
#
loop_
_entity_poly.entity_id
_entity_poly.type
_entity_poly.pdbx_seq_one_letter_code
_entity_poly.pdbx_strand_id
1 'polypeptide(L)'
;MKKVSLVILLIVCNISLTVAQQKSKTDKSELRELRNELNCTLSAEQKAQLQFQKKLRQQHLRQLKVTFSDQQYKIVENKELSRYGKRMALQPLLNEAQKKMISAHKESMKAERTKLITTFTAE
;
A
#
# COMPACT_ATOMS: atom_id res chain seq x y z
N MET A 1 24.15 -5.65 18.10
CA MET A 1 22.71 -5.37 17.97
C MET A 1 22.33 -4.66 16.66
N LYS A 2 23.05 -3.62 16.22
CA LYS A 2 22.83 -2.97 14.89
C LYS A 2 22.88 -3.92 13.69
N LYS A 3 23.74 -4.94 13.73
CA LYS A 3 23.89 -5.94 12.65
C LYS A 3 22.68 -6.90 12.55
N VAL A 4 21.99 -7.18 13.65
CA VAL A 4 20.80 -8.05 13.66
C VAL A 4 19.58 -7.31 13.08
N SER A 5 19.42 -6.03 13.42
CA SER A 5 18.40 -5.13 12.86
C SER A 5 18.58 -4.93 11.35
N LEU A 6 19.82 -4.83 10.87
CA LEU A 6 20.14 -4.70 9.44
C LEU A 6 19.88 -6.00 8.64
N VAL A 7 20.02 -7.16 9.28
CA VAL A 7 19.70 -8.47 8.68
C VAL A 7 18.17 -8.66 8.54
N ILE A 8 17.38 -8.24 9.53
CA ILE A 8 15.90 -8.30 9.45
C ILE A 8 15.38 -7.33 8.36
N LEU A 9 15.96 -6.13 8.27
CA LEU A 9 15.65 -5.16 7.20
C LEU A 9 16.04 -5.69 5.81
N LEU A 10 17.18 -6.39 5.70
CA LEU A 10 17.62 -7.05 4.47
C LEU A 10 16.73 -8.24 4.11
N ILE A 11 16.17 -8.97 5.07
CA ILE A 11 15.22 -10.06 4.81
C ILE A 11 13.91 -9.49 4.25
N VAL A 12 13.38 -8.40 4.83
CA VAL A 12 12.17 -7.71 4.31
C VAL A 12 12.38 -7.14 2.90
N CYS A 13 13.58 -6.65 2.58
CA CYS A 13 13.94 -6.15 1.26
C CYS A 13 14.23 -7.26 0.23
N ASN A 14 14.89 -8.35 0.61
CA ASN A 14 15.22 -9.45 -0.30
C ASN A 14 14.04 -10.39 -0.60
N ILE A 15 13.07 -10.53 0.32
CA ILE A 15 11.80 -11.22 0.02
C ILE A 15 11.07 -10.49 -1.13
N SER A 16 11.26 -9.17 -1.27
CA SER A 16 10.68 -8.43 -2.41
C SER A 16 11.36 -8.73 -3.75
N LEU A 17 12.63 -9.16 -3.76
CA LEU A 17 13.35 -9.55 -4.98
C LEU A 17 13.11 -11.02 -5.37
N THR A 18 13.05 -11.95 -4.41
CA THR A 18 12.80 -13.37 -4.71
C THR A 18 11.35 -13.66 -5.11
N VAL A 19 10.38 -12.91 -4.56
CA VAL A 19 8.95 -13.03 -4.94
C VAL A 19 8.69 -12.55 -6.38
N ALA A 20 9.60 -11.76 -6.98
CA ALA A 20 9.49 -11.38 -8.39
C ALA A 20 10.00 -12.47 -9.37
N GLN A 21 10.88 -13.36 -8.91
CA GLN A 21 11.40 -14.50 -9.70
C GLN A 21 10.62 -15.80 -9.48
N GLN A 22 9.90 -15.95 -8.36
CA GLN A 22 9.15 -17.16 -8.06
C GLN A 22 7.73 -17.10 -8.64
N LYS A 23 7.65 -17.35 -9.95
CA LYS A 23 6.42 -17.53 -10.73
C LYS A 23 5.71 -18.86 -10.41
N SER A 24 5.87 -19.41 -9.20
CA SER A 24 5.27 -20.67 -8.76
C SER A 24 4.51 -20.46 -7.45
N LYS A 25 3.17 -20.58 -7.54
CA LYS A 25 2.24 -20.98 -6.47
C LYS A 25 2.75 -20.79 -5.02
N THR A 26 2.97 -19.55 -4.56
CA THR A 26 2.97 -19.32 -3.12
C THR A 26 1.55 -19.59 -2.66
N ASP A 27 1.37 -20.61 -1.83
CA ASP A 27 0.04 -21.02 -1.42
C ASP A 27 -0.59 -19.87 -0.62
N LYS A 28 -1.89 -19.60 -0.85
CA LYS A 28 -2.57 -18.48 -0.17
C LYS A 28 -2.59 -18.68 1.35
N SER A 29 -2.44 -19.92 1.80
CA SER A 29 -2.24 -20.34 3.19
C SER A 29 -0.93 -19.80 3.77
N GLU A 30 0.21 -20.02 3.12
CA GLU A 30 1.54 -19.57 3.57
C GLU A 30 1.60 -18.04 3.69
N LEU A 31 1.05 -17.32 2.71
CA LEU A 31 0.97 -15.85 2.78
C LEU A 31 0.07 -15.35 3.92
N ARG A 32 -0.93 -16.14 4.33
CA ARG A 32 -1.80 -15.81 5.45
C ARG A 32 -1.10 -16.07 6.78
N GLU A 33 -0.35 -17.15 6.88
CA GLU A 33 0.48 -17.49 8.04
C GLU A 33 1.56 -16.43 8.27
N LEU A 34 2.33 -16.07 7.24
CA LEU A 34 3.34 -14.99 7.33
C LEU A 34 2.73 -13.66 7.77
N ARG A 35 1.51 -13.33 7.33
CA ARG A 35 0.80 -12.13 7.79
C ARG A 35 0.36 -12.22 9.24
N ASN A 36 -0.04 -13.39 9.69
CA ASN A 36 -0.45 -13.61 11.07
C ASN A 36 0.77 -13.54 11.99
N GLU A 37 1.86 -14.21 11.63
CA GLU A 37 3.14 -14.14 12.34
C GLU A 37 3.66 -12.71 12.41
N LEU A 38 3.69 -12.00 11.28
CA LEU A 38 4.08 -10.59 11.27
C LEU A 38 3.14 -9.75 12.15
N ASN A 39 1.83 -9.97 12.10
CA ASN A 39 0.93 -9.27 13.02
C ASN A 39 1.19 -9.64 14.48
N CYS A 40 1.64 -10.85 14.81
CA CYS A 40 1.98 -11.21 16.18
C CYS A 40 3.26 -10.50 16.65
N THR A 41 4.24 -10.30 15.76
CA THR A 41 5.53 -9.66 16.09
C THR A 41 5.47 -8.14 16.19
N LEU A 42 4.46 -7.49 15.60
CA LEU A 42 4.32 -6.03 15.67
C LEU A 42 3.92 -5.54 17.07
N SER A 43 4.54 -4.44 17.49
CA SER A 43 4.16 -3.71 18.70
C SER A 43 2.75 -3.12 18.57
N ALA A 44 2.12 -2.78 19.71
CA ALA A 44 0.80 -2.14 19.71
C ALA A 44 0.81 -0.81 18.93
N GLU A 45 1.91 -0.05 19.03
CA GLU A 45 2.09 1.20 18.30
C GLU A 45 2.20 0.96 16.79
N GLN A 46 3.03 0.01 16.34
CA GLN A 46 3.18 -0.33 14.92
C GLN A 46 1.85 -0.83 14.32
N LYS A 47 1.08 -1.63 15.07
CA LYS A 47 -0.27 -2.06 14.68
C LYS A 47 -1.23 -0.88 14.52
N ALA A 48 -1.22 0.05 15.47
CA ALA A 48 -2.06 1.25 15.42
C ALA A 48 -1.73 2.10 14.20
N GLN A 49 -0.45 2.30 13.89
CA GLN A 49 0.01 3.04 12.71
C GLN A 49 -0.39 2.35 11.40
N LEU A 50 -0.29 1.02 11.30
CA LEU A 50 -0.77 0.27 10.13
C LEU A 50 -2.29 0.42 9.93
N GLN A 51 -3.08 0.36 11.00
CA GLN A 51 -4.52 0.56 10.92
C GLN A 51 -4.87 1.99 10.52
N PHE A 52 -4.13 2.97 11.04
CA PHE A 52 -4.27 4.37 10.65
C PHE A 52 -4.01 4.56 9.14
N GLN A 53 -2.89 4.02 8.61
CA GLN A 53 -2.59 4.09 7.18
C GLN A 53 -3.65 3.43 6.30
N LYS A 54 -4.23 2.30 6.76
CA LYS A 54 -5.35 1.64 6.05
C LYS A 54 -6.57 2.55 5.98
N LYS A 55 -6.95 3.18 7.11
CA LYS A 55 -8.07 4.12 7.17
C LYS A 55 -7.81 5.35 6.29
N LEU A 56 -6.61 5.92 6.37
CA LEU A 56 -6.21 7.07 5.57
C LEU A 56 -6.30 6.78 4.07
N ARG A 57 -5.83 5.61 3.61
CA ARG A 57 -5.98 5.19 2.22
C ARG A 57 -7.43 5.09 1.79
N GLN A 58 -8.31 4.56 2.63
CA GLN A 58 -9.74 4.48 2.34
C GLN A 58 -10.38 5.87 2.27
N GLN A 59 -10.00 6.78 3.16
CA GLN A 59 -10.47 8.17 3.14
C GLN A 59 -10.02 8.88 1.86
N HIS A 60 -8.74 8.79 1.49
CA HIS A 60 -8.21 9.35 0.25
C HIS A 60 -8.96 8.82 -0.99
N LEU A 61 -9.22 7.52 -1.04
CA LEU A 61 -9.97 6.92 -2.15
C LEU A 61 -11.41 7.44 -2.21
N ARG A 62 -12.09 7.58 -1.06
CA ARG A 62 -13.45 8.12 -1.00
C ARG A 62 -13.48 9.58 -1.46
N GLN A 63 -12.58 10.41 -0.96
CA GLN A 63 -12.45 11.82 -1.35
C GLN A 63 -12.24 11.94 -2.86
N LEU A 64 -11.32 11.16 -3.43
CA LEU A 64 -11.07 11.19 -4.86
C LEU A 64 -12.29 10.72 -5.66
N LYS A 65 -12.95 9.63 -5.24
CA LYS A 65 -14.15 9.12 -5.91
C LYS A 65 -15.29 10.13 -5.95
N VAL A 66 -15.50 10.91 -4.90
CA VAL A 66 -16.54 11.97 -4.88
C VAL A 66 -16.33 12.98 -6.00
N THR A 67 -15.10 13.18 -6.45
CA THR A 67 -14.80 14.10 -7.56
C THR A 67 -14.95 13.47 -8.96
N PHE A 68 -15.28 12.19 -9.06
CA PHE A 68 -15.31 11.50 -10.34
C PHE A 68 -16.49 11.94 -11.20
N SER A 69 -16.23 12.10 -12.49
CA SER A 69 -17.29 12.22 -13.50
C SER A 69 -17.93 10.86 -13.79
N ASP A 70 -19.10 10.86 -14.42
CA ASP A 70 -19.79 9.62 -14.82
C ASP A 70 -18.92 8.72 -15.70
N GLN A 71 -18.12 9.31 -16.59
CA GLN A 71 -17.17 8.57 -17.42
C GLN A 71 -16.09 7.87 -16.57
N GLN A 72 -15.57 8.55 -15.54
CA GLN A 72 -14.59 7.98 -14.62
C GLN A 72 -15.23 6.88 -13.74
N TYR A 73 -16.48 7.06 -13.28
CA TYR A 73 -17.22 6.03 -12.53
C TYR A 73 -17.40 4.74 -13.34
N LYS A 74 -17.77 4.85 -14.62
CA LYS A 74 -17.89 3.68 -15.52
C LYS A 74 -16.60 2.87 -15.61
N ILE A 75 -15.43 3.52 -15.63
CA ILE A 75 -14.13 2.82 -15.65
C ILE A 75 -13.86 2.11 -14.31
N VAL A 76 -14.20 2.76 -13.19
CA VAL A 76 -14.00 2.19 -11.86
C VAL A 76 -14.87 0.96 -11.63
N GLU A 77 -16.10 0.96 -12.15
CA GLU A 77 -17.07 -0.13 -12.00
C GLU A 77 -16.88 -1.26 -13.01
N ASN A 78 -16.20 -1.00 -14.13
CA ASN A 78 -15.93 -2.00 -15.16
C ASN A 78 -15.23 -3.25 -14.58
N LYS A 79 -15.89 -4.41 -14.62
CA LYS A 79 -15.35 -5.66 -14.06
C LYS A 79 -14.33 -6.36 -14.95
N GLU A 80 -14.31 -6.03 -16.24
CA GLU A 80 -13.40 -6.58 -17.24
C GLU A 80 -11.99 -5.98 -17.11
N LEU A 81 -11.88 -4.76 -16.58
CA LEU A 81 -10.59 -4.10 -16.38
C LEU A 81 -9.92 -4.56 -15.07
N SER A 82 -8.67 -4.99 -15.21
CA SER A 82 -7.79 -5.19 -14.05
C SER A 82 -7.55 -3.87 -13.32
N ARG A 83 -7.06 -3.93 -12.07
CA ARG A 83 -6.71 -2.72 -11.30
C ARG A 83 -5.72 -1.82 -12.05
N TYR A 84 -4.76 -2.42 -12.75
CA TYR A 84 -3.81 -1.70 -13.57
C TYR A 84 -4.49 -1.07 -14.80
N GLY A 85 -5.35 -1.82 -15.49
CA GLY A 85 -6.14 -1.33 -16.62
C GLY A 85 -7.01 -0.12 -16.25
N LYS A 86 -7.72 -0.20 -15.11
CA LYS A 86 -8.51 0.93 -14.58
C LYS A 86 -7.66 2.17 -14.34
N ARG A 87 -6.46 2.00 -13.79
CA ARG A 87 -5.54 3.13 -13.53
C ARG A 87 -5.12 3.80 -14.84
N MET A 88 -4.72 3.02 -15.85
CA MET A 88 -4.32 3.54 -17.15
C MET A 88 -5.48 4.23 -17.87
N ALA A 89 -6.67 3.66 -17.81
CA ALA A 89 -7.88 4.25 -18.41
C ALA A 89 -8.34 5.54 -17.70
N LEU A 90 -8.17 5.63 -16.38
CA LEU A 90 -8.52 6.85 -15.62
C LEU A 90 -7.52 7.99 -15.82
N GLN A 91 -6.23 7.68 -15.99
CA GLN A 91 -5.16 8.67 -16.02
C GLN A 91 -5.36 9.85 -17.00
N PRO A 92 -5.74 9.63 -18.28
CA PRO A 92 -5.97 10.74 -19.21
C PRO A 92 -7.23 11.56 -18.88
N LEU A 93 -8.15 11.00 -18.09
CA LEU A 93 -9.41 11.66 -17.73
C LEU A 93 -9.28 12.52 -16.45
N LEU A 94 -8.15 12.46 -15.75
CA LEU A 94 -7.97 13.22 -14.52
C LEU A 94 -7.79 14.72 -14.82
N ASN A 95 -8.59 15.55 -14.16
CA ASN A 95 -8.40 17.00 -14.20
C ASN A 95 -7.28 17.46 -13.24
N GLU A 96 -6.89 18.72 -13.34
CA GLU A 96 -5.79 19.27 -12.53
C GLU A 96 -6.07 19.26 -11.02
N ALA A 97 -7.33 19.47 -10.60
CA ALA A 97 -7.70 19.40 -9.18
C ALA A 97 -7.53 17.97 -8.63
N GLN A 98 -7.97 16.96 -9.40
CA GLN A 98 -7.81 15.55 -9.06
C GLN A 98 -6.33 15.13 -9.03
N LYS A 99 -5.53 15.60 -10.00
CA LYS A 99 -4.07 15.34 -10.01
C LYS A 99 -3.38 15.93 -8.78
N LYS A 100 -3.70 17.18 -8.42
CA LYS A 100 -3.19 17.83 -7.20
C LYS A 100 -3.60 17.06 -5.94
N MET A 101 -4.86 16.63 -5.86
CA MET A 101 -5.36 15.81 -4.75
C MET A 101 -4.59 14.49 -4.64
N ILE A 102 -4.37 13.79 -5.75
CA ILE A 102 -3.59 12.53 -5.79
C ILE A 102 -2.14 12.76 -5.32
N SER A 103 -1.52 13.87 -5.72
CA SER A 103 -0.16 14.21 -5.28
C SER A 103 -0.11 14.45 -3.76
N ALA A 104 -1.05 15.24 -3.23
CA ALA A 104 -1.15 15.50 -1.80
C ALA A 104 -1.41 14.21 -0.99
N HIS A 105 -2.31 13.35 -1.47
CA HIS A 105 -2.56 12.04 -0.88
C HIS A 105 -1.30 11.16 -0.85
N LYS A 106 -0.49 11.21 -1.92
CA LYS A 106 0.78 10.46 -2.02
C LYS A 106 1.81 10.97 -1.01
N GLU A 107 1.93 12.28 -0.85
CA GLU A 107 2.85 12.90 0.11
C GLU A 107 2.45 12.59 1.54
N SER A 108 1.16 12.73 1.88
CA SER A 108 0.62 12.35 3.18
C SER A 108 0.90 10.87 3.51
N MET A 109 0.62 9.96 2.56
CA MET A 109 0.94 8.54 2.75
C MET A 109 2.44 8.27 2.89
N LYS A 110 3.29 9.04 2.20
CA LYS A 110 4.75 8.92 2.32
C LYS A 110 5.22 9.33 3.72
N ALA A 111 4.70 10.44 4.25
CA ALA A 111 5.03 10.90 5.60
C ALA A 111 4.63 9.86 6.66
N GLU A 112 3.42 9.31 6.57
CA GLU A 112 2.97 8.25 7.49
C GLU A 112 3.77 6.95 7.34
N ARG A 113 4.20 6.62 6.12
CA ARG A 113 5.09 5.48 5.90
C ARG A 113 6.46 5.70 6.54
N THR A 114 7.01 6.91 6.46
CA THR A 114 8.29 7.23 7.10
C THR A 114 8.19 7.10 8.61
N LYS A 115 7.10 7.58 9.24
CA LYS A 115 6.86 7.38 10.68
C LYS A 115 6.86 5.91 11.07
N LEU A 116 6.18 5.08 10.29
CA LEU A 116 6.16 3.63 10.52
C LEU A 116 7.56 3.01 10.36
N ILE A 117 8.31 3.38 9.33
CA ILE A 117 9.69 2.91 9.16
C ILE A 117 10.56 3.29 10.36
N THR A 118 10.43 4.51 10.88
CA THR A 118 11.21 4.93 12.04
C THR A 118 10.92 4.09 13.29
N THR A 119 9.68 3.63 13.48
CA THR A 119 9.34 2.72 14.58
C THR A 119 9.94 1.31 14.43
N PHE A 120 10.35 0.92 13.23
CA PHE A 120 11.05 -0.35 12.99
C PHE A 120 12.57 -0.24 13.16
N THR A 121 13.12 0.97 13.04
CA THR A 121 14.57 1.20 13.10
C THR A 121 15.05 1.75 14.45
N ALA A 122 14.13 2.16 15.33
CA ALA A 122 14.43 2.70 16.65
C ALA A 122 14.55 1.63 17.76
N GLU A 123 14.23 0.37 17.46
CA GLU A 123 14.52 -0.82 18.29
C GLU A 123 15.90 -1.42 17.95
#